data_AF-A0AAW3MZE7-F1
#
_entry.id   AF-A0AAW3MZE7-F1
#
_cell.length_a   1.000
_cell.length_b   1.000
_cell.length_c   1.000
_cell.angle_alpha   90.00
_cell.angle_beta   90.00
_cell.angle_gamma   90.00
#
_symmetry.space_group_name_H-M   'P 1'
#
loop_
_entity.id
_entity.type
_entity.pdbx_description
1 polymer ?
#
loop_
_entity_poly.entity_id
_entity_poly.type
_entity_poly.pdbx_seq_one_letter_code
_entity_poly.pdbx_strand_id
1 'polypeptide(L)'
;MEPSQFKRVAGAYRHLPLIAGAAEAIARVEALGLQPWGLTKIPASNPYSATEKLLWTMELIPSLHDKVIISPDKGAVGSARDFLVDDMPQWANAKNFPGTLIHFKGDWEPVFEIILSKLGRVELPTK
;
A
#
# COMPACT_ATOMS: atom_id res chain seq x y z
N MET A 1 22.52 -3.62 10.37
CA MET A 1 22.01 -4.80 9.64
C MET A 1 21.47 -4.30 8.32
N GLU A 2 21.83 -4.92 7.21
CA GLU A 2 21.35 -4.48 5.88
C GLU A 2 19.84 -4.72 5.72
N PRO A 3 19.10 -3.90 4.95
CA PRO A 3 17.67 -4.08 4.75
C PRO A 3 17.28 -5.47 4.22
N SER A 4 18.15 -6.08 3.42
CA SER A 4 17.96 -7.43 2.86
C SER A 4 18.04 -8.53 3.91
N GLN A 5 18.82 -8.32 4.97
CA GLN A 5 18.98 -9.23 6.10
C GLN A 5 17.87 -9.00 7.13
N PHE A 6 17.56 -7.73 7.41
CA PHE A 6 16.52 -7.34 8.38
C PHE A 6 15.17 -7.98 8.05
N LYS A 7 14.75 -7.94 6.78
CA LYS A 7 13.48 -8.53 6.31
C LYS A 7 13.33 -10.04 6.60
N ARG A 8 14.42 -10.74 6.88
CA ARG A 8 14.44 -12.21 7.07
C ARG A 8 14.35 -12.64 8.53
N VAL A 9 14.35 -11.69 9.47
CA VAL A 9 14.34 -11.96 10.92
C VAL A 9 12.90 -11.89 11.44
N ALA A 10 12.53 -12.82 12.32
CA ALA A 10 11.24 -12.75 13.02
C ALA A 10 11.18 -11.49 13.91
N GLY A 11 10.03 -10.83 13.93
CA GLY A 11 9.80 -9.55 14.61
C GLY A 11 10.19 -8.32 13.80
N ALA A 12 10.82 -8.47 12.62
CA ALA A 12 11.30 -7.35 11.82
C ALA A 12 10.19 -6.38 11.39
N TYR A 13 8.95 -6.84 11.24
CA TYR A 13 7.85 -6.00 10.77
C TYR A 13 7.00 -5.42 11.91
N ARG A 14 7.09 -5.98 13.11
CA ARG A 14 6.14 -5.72 14.19
C ARG A 14 6.16 -4.29 14.72
N HIS A 15 7.33 -3.64 14.69
CA HIS A 15 7.59 -2.34 15.32
C HIS A 15 8.02 -1.27 14.31
N LEU A 16 7.76 -1.49 13.02
CA LEU A 16 8.05 -0.47 12.02
C LEU A 16 7.19 0.78 12.28
N PRO A 17 7.75 1.99 12.18
CA PRO A 17 6.94 3.19 12.29
C PRO A 17 6.00 3.30 11.08
N LEU A 18 4.83 3.90 11.31
CA LEU A 18 3.97 4.31 10.21
C LEU A 18 4.66 5.41 9.40
N ILE A 19 4.59 5.32 8.07
CA ILE A 19 5.10 6.38 7.19
C ILE A 19 4.30 7.67 7.45
N ALA A 20 4.98 8.81 7.50
CA ALA A 20 4.35 10.10 7.68
C ALA A 20 3.23 10.33 6.64
N GLY A 21 2.08 10.82 7.07
CA GLY A 21 0.92 11.07 6.22
C GLY A 21 0.12 9.83 5.82
N ALA A 22 0.54 8.61 6.18
CA ALA A 22 -0.15 7.39 5.73
C ALA A 22 -1.56 7.24 6.32
N ALA A 23 -1.77 7.63 7.58
CA ALA A 23 -3.09 7.58 8.20
C ALA A 23 -4.05 8.59 7.53
N GLU A 24 -3.57 9.80 7.29
CA GLU A 24 -4.31 10.87 6.60
C GLU A 24 -4.62 10.49 5.15
N ALA A 25 -3.67 9.84 4.46
CA ALA A 25 -3.89 9.34 3.11
C ALA A 25 -5.02 8.29 3.08
N ILE A 26 -5.04 7.36 4.03
CA ILE A 26 -6.10 6.35 4.11
C ILE A 26 -7.47 7.00 4.36
N ALA A 27 -7.55 7.95 5.29
CA ALA A 27 -8.77 8.71 5.53
C ALA A 27 -9.22 9.49 4.28
N ARG A 28 -8.29 10.06 3.49
CA ARG A 28 -8.60 10.75 2.23
C ARG A 28 -9.12 9.79 1.16
N VAL A 29 -8.58 8.57 1.06
CA VAL A 29 -9.11 7.52 0.18
C VAL A 29 -10.56 7.19 0.56
N GLU A 30 -10.85 7.01 1.84
CA GLU A 30 -12.21 6.75 2.34
C GLU A 30 -13.15 7.92 2.05
N ALA A 31 -12.71 9.16 2.28
CA ALA A 31 -13.48 10.37 1.98
C ALA A 31 -13.79 10.54 0.48
N LEU A 32 -12.96 10.00 -0.41
CA LEU A 32 -13.23 9.95 -1.85
C LEU A 32 -14.30 8.92 -2.22
N GLY A 33 -14.75 8.09 -1.27
CA GLY A 33 -15.67 6.98 -1.50
C GLY A 33 -14.97 5.73 -2.08
N LEU A 34 -13.64 5.67 -1.99
CA LEU A 34 -12.86 4.50 -2.38
C LEU A 34 -12.67 3.56 -1.18
N GLN A 35 -12.35 2.31 -1.46
CA GLN A 35 -12.08 1.30 -0.44
C GLN A 35 -10.57 1.06 -0.32
N PRO A 36 -9.93 1.46 0.79
CA PRO A 36 -8.51 1.18 0.96
C PRO A 36 -8.28 -0.30 1.34
N TRP A 37 -7.24 -0.89 0.77
CA TRP A 37 -6.76 -2.25 1.07
C TRP A 37 -5.24 -2.24 1.20
N GLY A 38 -4.71 -3.03 2.13
CA GLY A 38 -3.29 -3.34 2.20
C GLY A 38 -2.96 -4.50 1.25
N LEU A 39 -2.11 -4.28 0.24
CA LEU A 39 -1.62 -5.35 -0.64
C LEU A 39 -0.11 -5.53 -0.46
N THR A 40 0.30 -6.64 0.16
CA THR A 40 1.69 -6.87 0.56
C THR A 40 2.20 -8.24 0.16
N LYS A 41 3.53 -8.40 0.12
CA LYS A 41 4.19 -9.70 -0.04
C LYS A 41 4.96 -10.04 1.23
N ILE A 42 5.15 -11.33 1.46
CA ILE A 42 6.04 -11.85 2.51
C ILE A 42 7.31 -12.46 1.91
N PRO A 43 8.48 -12.35 2.57
CA PRO A 43 9.66 -13.10 2.15
C PRO A 43 9.45 -14.61 2.39
N ALA A 44 9.80 -15.44 1.40
CA ALA A 44 9.72 -16.90 1.54
C ALA A 44 10.53 -17.44 2.73
N SER A 45 11.63 -16.76 3.09
CA SER A 45 12.48 -17.12 4.22
C SER A 45 11.95 -16.66 5.58
N ASN A 46 10.83 -15.94 5.63
CA ASN A 46 10.26 -15.41 6.87
C ASN A 46 8.72 -15.48 6.85
N PRO A 47 8.13 -16.66 7.06
CA PRO A 47 6.67 -16.82 7.08
C PRO A 47 6.00 -16.06 8.23
N TYR A 48 6.70 -15.83 9.36
CA TYR A 48 6.18 -15.05 10.49
C TYR A 48 5.80 -13.63 10.10
N SER A 49 6.43 -13.09 9.05
CA SER A 49 6.10 -11.76 8.53
C SER A 49 4.65 -11.61 8.09
N ALA A 50 3.93 -12.69 7.77
CA ALA A 50 2.49 -12.63 7.51
C ALA A 50 1.72 -12.14 8.74
N THR A 51 1.86 -12.86 9.87
CA THR A 51 1.20 -12.50 11.13
C THR A 51 1.67 -11.15 11.64
N GLU A 52 2.97 -10.85 11.56
CA GLU A 52 3.50 -9.56 12.02
C GLU A 52 2.90 -8.37 11.26
N LYS A 53 2.74 -8.49 9.93
CA LYS A 53 2.13 -7.44 9.10
C LYS A 53 0.66 -7.26 9.42
N LEU A 54 -0.08 -8.36 9.65
CA LEU A 54 -1.48 -8.29 10.06
C LEU A 54 -1.62 -7.59 11.40
N LEU A 55 -0.85 -7.99 12.42
CA LEU A 55 -0.85 -7.35 13.73
C LEU A 55 -0.45 -5.86 13.66
N TRP A 56 0.57 -5.55 12.87
CA TRP A 56 1.00 -4.18 12.64
C TRP A 56 -0.11 -3.32 12.03
N THR A 57 -0.80 -3.83 11.01
CA THR A 57 -1.92 -3.13 10.38
C THR A 57 -3.09 -2.96 11.35
N MET A 58 -3.46 -4.00 12.09
CA MET A 58 -4.53 -3.92 13.09
C MET A 58 -4.25 -2.86 14.16
N GLU A 59 -3.00 -2.70 14.59
CA GLU A 59 -2.63 -1.74 15.63
C GLU A 59 -2.54 -0.30 15.10
N LEU A 60 -1.84 -0.09 13.98
CA LEU A 60 -1.53 1.26 13.51
C LEU A 60 -2.55 1.82 12.51
N ILE A 61 -3.33 0.95 11.85
CA ILE A 61 -4.32 1.33 10.84
C ILE A 61 -5.59 0.48 11.00
N PRO A 62 -6.37 0.66 12.07
CA PRO A 62 -7.49 -0.22 12.40
C PRO A 62 -8.57 -0.33 11.31
N SER A 63 -8.73 0.69 10.46
CA SER A 63 -9.70 0.67 9.35
C SER A 63 -9.37 -0.37 8.26
N LEU A 64 -8.16 -0.93 8.28
CA LEU A 64 -7.68 -2.00 7.39
C LEU A 64 -7.58 -3.37 8.05
N HIS A 65 -8.06 -3.57 9.28
CA HIS A 65 -7.83 -4.80 10.06
C HIS A 65 -8.21 -6.11 9.32
N ASP A 66 -9.27 -6.08 8.51
CA ASP A 66 -9.76 -7.19 7.69
C ASP A 66 -9.51 -6.98 6.18
N LYS A 67 -8.81 -5.90 5.81
CA LYS A 67 -8.57 -5.48 4.42
C LYS A 67 -7.10 -5.61 4.02
N VAL A 68 -6.46 -6.71 4.40
CA VAL A 68 -5.08 -7.02 4.00
C VAL A 68 -5.04 -8.27 3.13
N ILE A 69 -4.48 -8.12 1.94
CA ILE A 69 -4.19 -9.20 0.99
C ILE A 69 -2.69 -9.45 1.01
N ILE A 70 -2.30 -10.69 1.32
CA ILE A 70 -0.92 -11.15 1.21
C ILE A 70 -0.81 -11.97 -0.07
N SER A 71 -0.02 -11.49 -1.04
CA SER A 71 0.19 -12.17 -2.31
C SER A 71 1.65 -12.07 -2.78
N PRO A 72 2.24 -13.15 -3.32
CA PRO A 72 3.51 -13.06 -4.03
C PRO A 72 3.36 -12.40 -5.42
N ASP A 73 2.13 -12.32 -5.94
CA ASP A 73 1.79 -11.76 -7.25
C ASP A 73 0.70 -10.69 -7.09
N LYS A 74 1.09 -9.42 -7.12
CA LYS A 74 0.20 -8.28 -7.09
C LYS A 74 -0.51 -8.06 -8.43
N GLY A 75 0.04 -8.54 -9.53
CA GLY A 75 -0.59 -8.49 -10.85
C GLY A 75 -1.87 -9.33 -10.96
N ALA A 76 -1.99 -10.35 -10.11
CA ALA A 76 -3.18 -11.20 -10.01
C ALA A 76 -4.30 -10.61 -9.11
N VAL A 77 -4.12 -9.40 -8.55
CA VAL A 77 -5.06 -8.78 -7.61
C VAL A 77 -5.68 -7.53 -8.24
N GLY A 78 -6.95 -7.25 -7.90
CA GLY A 78 -7.68 -6.06 -8.32
C GLY A 78 -8.24 -6.15 -9.74
N SER A 79 -8.61 -5.00 -10.28
CA SER A 79 -9.25 -4.82 -11.57
C SER A 79 -8.78 -3.53 -12.26
N ALA A 80 -9.24 -3.31 -13.49
CA ALA A 80 -8.95 -2.09 -14.25
C ALA A 80 -9.47 -0.79 -13.60
N ARG A 81 -10.33 -0.89 -12.58
CA ARG A 81 -10.90 0.25 -11.84
C ARG A 81 -10.09 0.62 -10.58
N ASP A 82 -9.13 -0.21 -10.21
CA ASP A 82 -8.40 -0.06 -8.96
C ASP A 82 -7.08 0.71 -9.14
N PHE A 83 -6.52 1.13 -8.02
CA PHE A 83 -5.22 1.79 -7.94
C PHE A 83 -4.27 0.94 -7.10
N LEU A 84 -3.01 0.85 -7.51
CA LEU A 84 -1.94 0.26 -6.71
C LEU A 84 -0.88 1.33 -6.44
N VAL A 85 -0.68 1.67 -5.17
CA VAL A 85 0.38 2.57 -4.71
C VAL A 85 1.53 1.72 -4.17
N ASP A 86 2.70 1.77 -4.80
CA ASP A 86 3.84 0.89 -4.48
C ASP A 86 5.18 1.61 -4.66
N ASP A 87 6.12 1.39 -3.75
CA ASP A 87 7.48 1.96 -3.79
C ASP A 87 8.45 1.15 -4.66
N MET A 88 8.11 -0.10 -4.99
CA MET A 88 8.93 -1.02 -5.78
C MET A 88 8.11 -1.71 -6.89
N PRO A 89 7.68 -0.97 -7.94
CA PRO A 89 6.85 -1.48 -9.04
C PRO A 89 7.39 -2.74 -9.76
N GLN A 90 8.71 -2.96 -9.71
CA GLN A 90 9.39 -4.11 -10.31
C GLN A 90 9.26 -5.40 -9.48
N TRP A 91 8.71 -5.35 -8.27
CA TRP A 91 8.59 -6.50 -7.38
C TRP A 91 7.18 -7.10 -7.37
N ALA A 92 7.11 -8.40 -7.06
CA ALA A 92 5.85 -9.14 -6.92
C ALA A 92 4.87 -8.90 -8.08
N ASN A 93 5.39 -8.79 -9.30
CA ASN A 93 4.59 -8.56 -10.51
C ASN A 93 3.72 -7.28 -10.48
N ALA A 94 4.02 -6.29 -9.64
CA ALA A 94 3.22 -5.08 -9.48
C ALA A 94 3.08 -4.27 -10.79
N LYS A 95 4.10 -4.30 -11.66
CA LYS A 95 4.06 -3.71 -13.00
C LYS A 95 2.90 -4.23 -13.89
N ASN A 96 2.36 -5.40 -13.58
CA ASN A 96 1.26 -6.03 -14.30
C ASN A 96 -0.07 -5.93 -13.53
N PHE A 97 -0.15 -5.05 -12.51
CA PHE A 97 -1.42 -4.74 -11.85
C PHE A 97 -2.45 -4.28 -12.89
N PRO A 98 -3.68 -4.82 -12.88
CA PRO A 98 -4.66 -4.59 -13.94
C PRO A 98 -5.18 -3.15 -13.97
N GLY A 99 -5.09 -2.43 -12.86
CA GLY A 99 -5.52 -1.04 -12.71
C GLY A 99 -4.41 -0.01 -12.92
N THR A 100 -4.55 1.13 -12.26
CA THR A 100 -3.55 2.21 -12.34
C THR A 100 -2.45 2.00 -11.31
N LEU A 101 -1.24 1.72 -11.77
CA LEU A 101 -0.05 1.66 -10.91
C LEU A 101 0.52 3.07 -10.68
N ILE A 102 0.71 3.42 -9.41
CA ILE A 102 1.25 4.69 -8.95
C ILE A 102 2.53 4.41 -8.15
N HIS A 103 3.65 4.96 -8.60
CA HIS A 103 4.93 4.80 -7.91
C HIS A 103 5.04 5.78 -6.73
N PHE A 104 5.03 5.25 -5.51
CA PHE A 104 5.19 6.04 -4.30
C PHE A 104 6.66 6.43 -4.08
N LYS A 105 6.92 7.72 -3.90
CA LYS A 105 8.28 8.26 -3.71
C LYS A 105 8.48 8.95 -2.35
N GLY A 106 7.62 8.63 -1.38
CA GLY A 106 7.65 9.25 -0.05
C GLY A 106 6.75 10.49 0.11
N ASP A 107 6.00 10.85 -0.93
CA ASP A 107 5.06 11.96 -0.92
C ASP A 107 3.69 11.48 -1.41
N TRP A 108 2.65 11.82 -0.65
CA TRP A 108 1.26 11.42 -0.90
C TRP A 108 0.53 12.36 -1.85
N GLU A 109 0.91 13.64 -1.96
CA GLU A 109 0.16 14.56 -2.83
C GLU A 109 0.20 14.17 -4.30
N PRO A 110 1.35 13.82 -4.90
CA PRO A 110 1.39 13.33 -6.28
C PRO A 110 0.56 12.06 -6.51
N VAL A 111 0.40 11.23 -5.47
CA VAL A 111 -0.48 10.05 -5.54
C VAL A 111 -1.94 10.49 -5.70
N PHE A 112 -2.39 11.45 -4.90
CA PHE A 112 -3.76 11.94 -4.97
C PHE A 112 -4.06 12.75 -6.22
N GLU A 113 -3.11 13.52 -6.75
CA GLU A 113 -3.25 14.19 -8.05
C GLU A 113 -3.62 13.18 -9.15
N ILE A 114 -2.93 12.04 -9.19
CA ILE A 114 -3.18 10.97 -10.16
C ILE A 114 -4.55 10.33 -9.92
N ILE A 115 -4.89 10.00 -8.65
CA ILE A 115 -6.20 9.40 -8.31
C ILE A 115 -7.33 10.34 -8.73
N LEU A 116 -7.26 11.61 -8.35
CA LEU A 116 -8.29 12.61 -8.64
C LEU A 116 -8.46 12.84 -10.15
N SER A 117 -7.34 12.93 -10.88
CA SER A 117 -7.35 13.00 -12.34
C SER A 117 -8.07 11.81 -12.96
N LYS A 118 -7.78 10.59 -12.49
CA LYS A 118 -8.42 9.35 -12.99
C LYS A 118 -9.89 9.23 -12.61
N LEU A 119 -10.30 9.79 -11.49
CA LEU A 119 -11.72 9.86 -11.09
C LEU A 119 -12.49 10.97 -11.82
N GLY A 120 -11.84 11.78 -12.66
CA GLY A 120 -12.45 12.94 -13.29
C GLY A 120 -12.82 14.05 -12.30
N ARG A 121 -12.23 14.05 -11.11
CA ARG A 121 -12.46 15.00 -10.02
C ARG A 121 -11.33 16.02 -9.95
N VAL A 122 -11.12 16.76 -11.05
CA VAL A 122 -10.18 17.89 -11.04
C VAL A 122 -10.91 19.09 -10.45
N GLU A 123 -10.73 19.36 -9.17
CA GLU A 123 -10.86 20.74 -8.70
C GLU A 123 -9.64 21.49 -9.22
N LEU A 124 -9.84 22.33 -10.26
CA LEU A 124 -8.84 23.31 -10.64
C LEU A 124 -8.59 24.19 -9.41
N PRO A 125 -7.34 24.42 -8.99
CA PRO A 125 -7.08 25.37 -7.92
C PRO A 125 -7.64 26.72 -8.35
N THR A 126 -8.61 27.22 -7.59
CA THR A 126 -9.07 28.61 -7.67
C THR A 126 -7.86 29.49 -7.39
N LYS A 127 -7.39 30.18 -8.43
CA LYS A 127 -6.44 31.29 -8.30
C LYS A 127 -7.06 32.42 -7.50
#